data_AF-A0A5R2MXL3-F1
#
_entry.id   AF-A0A5R2MXL3-F1
#
_cell.length_a   1.000
_cell.length_b   1.000
_cell.length_c   1.000
_cell.angle_alpha   90.00
_cell.angle_beta   90.00
_cell.angle_gamma   90.00
#
_symmetry.space_group_name_H-M   'P 1'
#
loop_
_entity.id
_entity.type
_entity.pdbx_description
1 polymer ?
#
loop_
_entity_poly.entity_id
_entity_poly.type
_entity_poly.pdbx_seq_one_letter_code
_entity_poly.pdbx_strand_id
1 'polypeptide(L)' 'FLNPLFSDVSGVLWSRVSLGNLSRKTRPLTYVHNPLATRPLQQRFGVWDREFVTVIDGEHWKAIDILAPQVEMNQADV' A
#
# COMPACT_ATOMS: atom_id res chain seq x y z
N PHE A 1 7.86 9.77 2.12
CA PHE A 1 6.48 10.27 1.94
C PHE A 1 5.94 11.07 3.11
N LEU A 2 6.40 10.85 4.35
CA LEU A 2 5.98 11.65 5.52
C LEU A 2 6.62 13.04 5.57
N ASN A 3 6.50 13.80 4.48
CA ASN A 3 6.96 15.18 4.38
C ASN A 3 5.90 16.00 3.61
N PRO A 4 5.48 17.17 4.12
CA PRO A 4 4.48 18.03 3.46
C PRO A 4 4.82 18.44 2.02
N LEU A 5 6.10 18.44 1.64
CA LEU A 5 6.55 18.72 0.27
C LEU A 5 5.99 17.75 -0.77
N PHE A 6 5.49 16.58 -0.35
CA PHE A 6 4.87 15.59 -1.24
C PHE A 6 3.33 15.58 -1.19
N SER A 7 2.70 16.59 -0.57
CA SER A 7 1.24 16.63 -0.37
C SER A 7 0.43 16.62 -1.68
N ASP A 8 0.98 17.09 -2.78
CA ASP A 8 0.35 17.01 -4.11
C ASP A 8 0.44 15.62 -4.78
N VAL A 9 1.16 14.68 -4.17
CA VAL A 9 1.30 13.30 -4.67
C VAL A 9 0.37 12.38 -3.88
N SER A 10 -0.61 11.77 -4.55
CA SER A 10 -1.57 10.86 -3.90
C SER A 10 -0.94 9.57 -3.36
N GLY A 11 0.13 9.08 -3.99
CA GLY A 11 0.79 7.84 -3.61
C GLY A 11 1.79 7.38 -4.67
N VAL A 12 2.32 6.17 -4.49
CA VAL A 12 3.28 5.54 -5.42
C VAL A 12 2.71 4.23 -5.92
N LEU A 13 2.72 4.08 -7.24
CA LEU A 13 2.51 2.81 -7.92
C LEU A 13 3.88 2.23 -8.30
N TRP A 14 4.11 0.97 -7.94
CA TRP A 14 5.36 0.29 -8.29
C TRP A 14 5.13 -1.21 -8.50
N SER A 15 6.14 -1.88 -9.02
CA SER A 15 6.16 -3.34 -9.14
C SER A 15 7.49 -3.88 -8.66
N ARG A 16 7.48 -4.78 -7.66
CA ARG A 16 8.70 -5.37 -7.09
C ARG A 16 9.54 -6.10 -8.13
N VAL A 17 8.90 -6.68 -9.12
CA VAL A 17 9.57 -7.42 -10.20
C VAL A 17 10.23 -6.46 -11.20
N SER A 18 9.70 -5.25 -11.36
CA SER A 18 10.20 -4.28 -12.35
C SER A 18 11.47 -3.54 -11.89
N LEU A 19 11.87 -3.68 -10.63
CA LEU A 19 13.15 -3.19 -10.14
C LEU A 19 14.24 -4.24 -10.45
N GLY A 20 14.97 -4.02 -11.54
CA GLY A 20 16.12 -4.84 -11.94
C GLY A 20 15.82 -6.07 -12.81
N ASN A 21 14.54 -6.44 -13.01
CA ASN A 21 14.16 -7.51 -13.93
C ASN A 21 13.04 -7.07 -14.88
N LEU A 22 13.44 -6.49 -16.01
CA LEU A 22 12.52 -5.97 -17.02
C LEU A 22 11.95 -7.05 -17.96
N SER A 23 12.43 -8.29 -17.92
CA SER A 23 12.05 -9.33 -18.90
C SER A 23 10.83 -10.18 -18.50
N ARG A 24 10.32 -10.06 -17.27
CA ARG A 24 9.14 -10.81 -16.82
C ARG A 24 7.84 -10.23 -17.40
N LYS A 25 6.97 -11.14 -17.84
CA LYS A 25 5.64 -10.82 -18.41
C LYS A 25 4.61 -10.43 -17.35
N THR A 26 4.66 -11.05 -16.17
CA THR A 26 3.78 -10.70 -15.04
C THR A 26 4.46 -9.66 -14.15
N ARG A 27 3.77 -8.53 -13.94
CA ARG A 27 4.26 -7.41 -13.12
C ARG A 27 3.23 -7.13 -12.03
N PRO A 28 3.38 -7.73 -10.84
CA PRO A 28 2.47 -7.43 -9.75
C PRO A 28 2.59 -5.95 -9.41
N LEU A 29 1.45 -5.27 -9.35
CA LEU A 29 1.32 -3.85 -9.06
C LEU A 29 1.01 -3.66 -7.58
N THR A 30 1.79 -2.80 -6.95
CA THR A 30 1.58 -2.37 -5.57
C THR A 30 1.34 -0.87 -5.56
N TYR A 31 0.22 -0.46 -4.96
CA TYR A 31 -0.04 0.95 -4.68
C TYR A 31 0.19 1.25 -3.20
N VAL A 32 0.87 2.35 -2.90
CA VAL A 32 1.09 2.83 -1.52
C VAL A 32 0.56 4.25 -1.42
N HIS A 33 -0.44 4.46 -0.57
CA HIS A 33 -1.03 5.77 -0.32
C HIS A 33 -0.04 6.69 0.38
N ASN A 34 -0.04 7.97 -0.01
CA ASN A 34 0.62 9.01 0.76
C ASN A 34 -0.35 9.53 1.84
N PRO A 35 -0.07 9.34 3.13
CA PRO A 35 -0.97 9.79 4.20
C PRO A 35 -1.08 11.31 4.31
N LEU A 36 -0.15 12.07 3.71
CA LEU A 36 -0.18 13.53 3.68
C LEU A 36 -0.75 14.10 2.37
N ALA A 37 -1.34 13.26 1.52
CA ALA A 37 -1.90 13.71 0.26
C ALA A 37 -3.10 14.65 0.49
N THR A 38 -3.06 15.84 -0.11
CA THR A 38 -4.20 16.77 -0.11
C THR A 38 -5.38 16.20 -0.91
N ARG A 39 -5.07 15.40 -1.93
CA ARG A 39 -6.06 14.69 -2.78
C ARG A 39 -5.69 13.21 -2.83
N PRO A 40 -6.10 12.41 -1.83
CA PRO A 40 -5.80 10.99 -1.82
C PRO A 40 -6.59 10.27 -2.93
N LEU A 41 -5.97 9.24 -3.52
CA LEU A 41 -6.68 8.31 -4.39
C LEU A 41 -7.67 7.51 -3.53
N GLN A 42 -8.83 7.15 -4.06
CA GLN A 42 -9.77 6.30 -3.34
C GLN A 42 -9.15 4.91 -3.10
N GLN A 43 -9.33 4.36 -1.89
CA GLN A 43 -8.91 2.99 -1.59
C GLN A 43 -9.67 1.98 -2.46
N ARG A 44 -9.01 0.89 -2.87
CA ARG A 44 -9.59 -0.17 -3.72
C ARG A 44 -10.07 0.31 -5.09
N PHE A 45 -9.49 1.40 -5.61
CA PHE A 45 -9.90 1.98 -6.89
C PHE A 45 -9.33 1.27 -8.12
N GLY A 46 -8.11 0.72 -8.04
CA GLY A 46 -7.44 0.11 -9.17
C GLY A 46 -7.26 -1.40 -9.05
N VAL A 47 -6.67 -1.99 -10.08
CA VAL A 47 -6.41 -3.44 -10.20
C VAL A 47 -5.07 -3.84 -9.57
N TRP A 48 -4.76 -3.27 -8.40
CA TRP A 48 -3.51 -3.52 -7.69
C TRP A 48 -3.52 -4.94 -7.11
N ASP A 49 -2.37 -5.62 -7.14
CA ASP A 49 -2.20 -6.88 -6.42
C ASP A 49 -2.08 -6.64 -4.91
N ARG A 50 -1.50 -5.50 -4.51
CA ARG A 50 -1.41 -5.06 -3.11
C ARG A 50 -1.68 -3.56 -2.99
N GLU A 51 -2.31 -3.16 -1.89
CA GLU A 51 -2.61 -1.75 -1.64
C GLU A 51 -2.33 -1.41 -0.18
N PHE A 52 -1.42 -0.46 0.06
CA PHE A 52 -0.99 -0.10 1.40
C PHE A 52 -1.49 1.28 1.81
N VAL A 53 -2.13 1.35 2.97
CA VAL A 53 -2.47 2.60 3.65
C VAL A 53 -1.55 2.78 4.85
N THR A 54 -1.17 4.02 5.14
CA THR A 54 -0.39 4.31 6.35
C THR A 54 -1.31 4.85 7.42
N VAL A 55 -1.30 4.24 8.59
CA VAL A 55 -2.06 4.65 9.78
C VAL A 55 -1.10 5.10 10.88
N ILE A 56 -1.58 5.96 11.76
CA ILE A 56 -0.87 6.33 12.99
C ILE A 56 -1.20 5.28 14.06
N ASP A 57 -0.17 4.71 14.67
CA ASP A 57 -0.23 3.76 15.77
C ASP A 57 0.60 4.32 16.94
N GLY A 58 -0.07 5.07 17.82
CA GLY A 58 0.60 5.85 18.87
C GLY A 58 1.50 6.94 18.26
N GLU A 59 2.81 6.86 18.53
CA GLU A 59 3.82 7.78 17.97
C GLU A 59 4.45 7.27 16.66
N HIS A 60 4.04 6.09 16.19
CA HIS A 60 4.65 5.45 15.02
C HIS A 60 3.69 5.40 13.83
N TRP A 61 4.26 5.38 12.64
CA TRP A 61 3.51 5.14 11.42
C TRP A 61 3.59 3.67 11.03
N LYS A 62 2.43 3.08 10.73
CA LYS A 62 2.32 1.68 10.30
C LYS A 62 1.67 1.58 8.93
N ALA A 63 2.27 0.81 8.04
CA ALA A 63 1.67 0.48 6.75
C ALA A 63 0.84 -0.80 6.87
N ILE A 64 -0.40 -0.76 6.38
CA ILE A 64 -1.36 -1.87 6.38
C ILE A 64 -1.71 -2.20 4.94
N ASP A 65 -1.52 -3.46 4.53
CA ASP A 65 -2.04 -3.94 3.24
C ASP A 65 -3.53 -4.25 3.37
N ILE A 66 -4.37 -3.48 2.67
CA ILE A 66 -5.84 -3.61 2.72
C ILE A 66 -6.37 -4.66 1.74
N LEU A 67 -5.52 -5.17 0.85
CA LEU A 67 -5.84 -6.28 -0.06
C LEU A 67 -5.29 -7.62 0.43
N ALA A 68 -4.54 -7.64 1.53
CA ALA A 68 -4.10 -8.88 2.14
C ALA A 68 -5.32 -9.73 2.51
N PRO A 69 -5.30 -11.04 2.22
CA PRO A 69 -6.31 -11.95 2.73
C PRO A 69 -6.37 -11.83 4.26
N GLN A 70 -7.58 -11.65 4.81
CA GLN A 70 -7.76 -11.77 6.25
C GLN A 70 -7.44 -13.21 6.62
N VAL A 71 -6.33 -13.44 7.32
CA VAL A 71 -6.10 -14.71 7.97
C VAL A 71 -7.14 -14.77 9.08
N GLU A 72 -8.21 -15.55 8.87
CA GLU A 72 -9.12 -15.92 9.94
C GLU A 72 -8.27 -16.60 11.03
N MET A 73 -7.99 -15.86 12.09
CA MET A 73 -7.52 -16.47 13.33
C MET A 73 -8.69 -17.28 13.87
N ASN A 74 -8.79 -18.54 13.44
CA ASN A 74 -9.61 -19.51 14.13
C ASN A 74 -9.11 -19.56 15.57
N GLN A 75 -9.90 -18.98 16.46
CA GLN A 75 -9.76 -19.07 17.90
C GLN A 75 -10.10 -20.52 18.29
N ALA A 76 -9.09 -21.37 18.21
CA ALA A 76 -8.99 -22.71 18.79
C ALA A 76 -7.63 -22.67 19.54
N ASP A 77 -7.51 -22.86 20.84
CA ASP A 77 -8.25 -23.69 21.77
C ASP A 77 -8.19 -23.11 23.21
N VAL A 78 -9.28 -23.36 23.95
CA VAL A 78 -9.47 -23.53 25.42
C VAL A 78 -8.43 -22.96 26.38
#